data_AF-A0A7X8XHJ0-F1
#
_entry.id   AF-A0A7X8XHJ0-F1
#
_cell.length_a   1.000
_cell.length_b   1.000
_cell.length_c   1.000
_cell.angle_alpha   90.00
_cell.angle_beta   90.00
_cell.angle_gamma   90.00
#
_symmetry.space_group_name_H-M   'P 1'
#
loop_
_entity.id
_entity.type
_entity.pdbx_description
1 polymer ?
#
loop_
_entity_poly.entity_id
_entity_poly.type
_entity_poly.pdbx_seq_one_letter_code
_entity_poly.pdbx_strand_id
1 'polypeptide(L)'
;MTTTGWDGLYRWVNETKKDNKGKARQLDFRVTSTKDSYRVEGLYGQWHTIFPLVPASEIGKTFTFDGERAVQQAYRENAHTFNTSKMRPDTWSVTSIWHEGNSMGVDVRSRAKGINVSTYSTFTFLLNESRGPMLYFETSADGIAALSIFRSPNSGDDGIFKAKLISSQI
;
A
#
# COMPACT_ATOMS: atom_id res chain seq x y z
N MET A 1 -7.85 -19.40 11.64
CA MET A 1 -9.08 -18.59 11.77
C MET A 1 -9.03 -17.54 10.67
N THR A 2 -9.93 -17.60 9.70
CA THR A 2 -10.07 -16.57 8.67
C THR A 2 -10.73 -15.37 9.35
N THR A 3 -10.03 -14.24 9.47
CA THR A 3 -10.66 -12.97 9.78
C THR A 3 -11.67 -12.73 8.67
N THR A 4 -12.97 -12.90 8.92
CA THR A 4 -14.06 -12.48 8.04
C THR A 4 -14.64 -11.18 8.59
N GLY A 5 -14.94 -10.18 7.76
CA GLY A 5 -15.63 -8.96 8.20
C GLY A 5 -14.91 -7.62 7.94
N TRP A 6 -13.80 -7.62 7.21
CA TRP A 6 -13.12 -6.38 6.77
C TRP A 6 -13.48 -5.98 5.34
N ASP A 7 -14.50 -6.60 4.76
CA ASP A 7 -14.96 -6.27 3.41
C ASP A 7 -15.60 -4.89 3.39
N GLY A 8 -15.08 -4.02 2.51
CA GLY A 8 -15.68 -2.73 2.28
C GLY A 8 -14.79 -1.75 1.52
N LEU A 9 -15.27 -0.52 1.44
CA LEU A 9 -14.53 0.64 0.98
C LEU A 9 -14.03 1.42 2.19
N TYR A 10 -12.74 1.68 2.22
CA TYR A 10 -12.06 2.44 3.28
C TYR A 10 -11.49 3.72 2.70
N ARG A 11 -11.51 4.79 3.49
CA ARG A 11 -10.99 6.10 3.08
C ARG A 11 -10.12 6.73 4.14
N TRP A 12 -8.94 7.16 3.75
CA TRP A 12 -8.12 8.10 4.50
C TRP A 12 -8.19 9.48 3.83
N VAL A 13 -8.26 10.54 4.64
CA VAL A 13 -8.31 11.94 4.18
C VAL A 13 -7.16 12.71 4.83
N ASN A 14 -6.45 13.49 4.02
CA ASN A 14 -5.42 14.40 4.51
C ASN A 14 -6.06 15.65 5.09
N GLU A 15 -5.78 15.94 6.36
CA GLU A 15 -6.31 17.09 7.08
C GLU A 15 -5.34 18.30 7.02
N THR A 16 -4.22 18.15 6.30
CA THR A 16 -3.13 19.11 6.25
C THR A 16 -2.85 19.60 4.83
N LYS A 17 -1.99 20.62 4.71
CA LYS A 17 -1.47 21.10 3.41
C LYS A 17 -0.31 20.25 2.86
N LYS A 18 0.21 19.29 3.63
CA LYS A 18 1.33 18.42 3.20
C LYS A 18 0.75 17.23 2.44
N ASP A 19 0.51 17.36 1.14
CA ASP A 19 -0.26 16.39 0.34
C ASP A 19 0.57 15.65 -0.73
N ASN A 20 1.89 15.58 -0.54
CA ASN A 20 2.85 15.09 -1.54
C ASN A 20 2.64 15.71 -2.93
N LYS A 21 2.49 17.04 -3.01
CA LYS A 21 2.24 17.78 -4.26
C LYS A 21 0.91 17.37 -4.92
N GLY A 22 -0.13 17.23 -4.10
CA GLY A 22 -1.48 16.86 -4.52
C GLY A 22 -1.73 15.37 -4.68
N LYS A 23 -0.69 14.52 -4.62
CA LYS A 23 -0.79 13.06 -4.86
C LYS A 23 -1.46 12.29 -3.73
N ALA A 24 -1.45 12.82 -2.51
CA ALA A 24 -1.94 12.14 -1.30
C ALA A 24 -2.87 13.05 -0.49
N ARG A 25 -3.94 13.54 -1.14
CA ARG A 25 -5.05 14.26 -0.46
C ARG A 25 -6.09 13.31 0.12
N GLN A 26 -6.30 12.19 -0.53
CA GLN A 26 -7.22 11.13 -0.14
C GLN A 26 -6.65 9.81 -0.65
N LEU A 27 -6.85 8.73 0.11
CA LEU A 27 -6.55 7.38 -0.30
C LEU A 27 -7.81 6.54 -0.11
N ASP A 28 -8.28 5.94 -1.19
CA ASP A 28 -9.42 5.03 -1.15
C ASP A 28 -8.93 3.61 -1.38
N PHE A 29 -9.38 2.71 -0.50
CA PHE A 29 -9.07 1.29 -0.54
C PHE A 29 -10.35 0.48 -0.67
N ARG A 30 -10.29 -0.60 -1.43
CA ARG A 30 -11.31 -1.64 -1.48
C ARG A 30 -10.70 -2.91 -0.91
N VAL A 31 -11.37 -3.50 0.06
CA VAL A 31 -10.95 -4.73 0.72
C VAL A 31 -11.96 -5.81 0.40
N THR A 32 -11.50 -6.95 -0.13
CA THR A 32 -12.37 -8.08 -0.46
C THR A 32 -11.77 -9.37 0.06
N SER A 33 -12.57 -10.15 0.75
CA SER A 33 -12.20 -11.44 1.30
C SER A 33 -11.87 -12.41 0.17
N THR A 34 -10.84 -13.20 0.42
CA THR A 34 -10.41 -14.30 -0.45
C THR A 34 -10.45 -15.59 0.35
N LYS A 35 -10.17 -16.73 -0.30
CA LYS A 35 -10.19 -18.03 0.38
C LYS A 35 -9.32 -18.06 1.64
N ASP A 36 -8.15 -17.42 1.59
CA ASP A 36 -7.11 -17.58 2.61
C ASP A 36 -6.66 -16.24 3.25
N SER A 37 -7.14 -15.08 2.77
CA SER A 37 -6.73 -13.74 3.24
C SER A 37 -7.67 -12.64 2.68
N TYR A 38 -7.16 -11.43 2.50
CA TYR A 38 -7.80 -10.32 1.81
C TYR A 38 -7.07 -9.91 0.54
N ARG A 39 -7.83 -9.39 -0.41
CA ARG A 39 -7.33 -8.55 -1.50
C ARG A 39 -7.54 -7.09 -1.12
N VAL A 40 -6.52 -6.26 -1.28
CA VAL A 40 -6.62 -4.81 -1.14
C VAL A 40 -6.32 -4.14 -2.47
N GLU A 41 -7.24 -3.30 -2.89
CA GLU A 41 -7.11 -2.47 -4.08
C GLU A 41 -7.05 -1.00 -3.68
N GLY A 42 -6.12 -0.23 -4.24
CA GLY A 42 -6.05 1.23 -4.08
C GLY A 42 -6.61 1.94 -5.31
N LEU A 43 -7.33 3.05 -5.11
CA LEU A 43 -7.85 3.86 -6.22
C LEU A 43 -6.84 4.95 -6.62
N TYR A 44 -6.21 4.78 -7.79
CA TYR A 44 -5.29 5.73 -8.40
C TYR A 44 -5.80 6.16 -9.79
N GLY A 45 -7.00 6.74 -9.83
CA GLY A 45 -7.78 6.95 -11.06
C GLY A 45 -8.59 5.73 -11.49
N GLN A 46 -8.02 4.53 -11.30
CA GLN A 46 -8.71 3.24 -11.37
C GLN A 46 -8.28 2.33 -10.21
N TRP A 47 -9.01 1.24 -9.98
CA TRP A 47 -8.68 0.28 -8.93
C TRP A 47 -7.48 -0.58 -9.34
N HIS A 48 -6.47 -0.62 -8.48
CA HIS A 48 -5.27 -1.42 -8.65
C HIS A 48 -5.07 -2.32 -7.45
N THR A 49 -4.86 -3.62 -7.68
CA THR A 49 -4.49 -4.55 -6.59
C THR A 49 -3.10 -4.21 -6.06
N ILE A 50 -3.04 -3.80 -4.79
CA ILE A 50 -1.81 -3.49 -4.08
C ILE A 50 -1.47 -4.55 -3.02
N PHE A 51 -2.43 -5.42 -2.69
CA PHE A 51 -2.19 -6.63 -1.92
C PHE A 51 -3.11 -7.79 -2.36
N PRO A 52 -2.58 -9.01 -2.60
CA PRO A 52 -1.16 -9.26 -2.89
C PRO A 52 -0.78 -8.55 -4.21
N LEU A 53 0.40 -7.92 -4.25
CA LEU A 53 0.84 -7.16 -5.45
C LEU A 53 1.12 -8.07 -6.66
N VAL A 54 1.60 -9.28 -6.41
CA VAL A 54 1.82 -10.33 -7.42
C VAL A 54 1.27 -11.66 -6.89
N PRO A 55 0.87 -12.59 -7.77
CA PRO A 55 0.53 -13.94 -7.32
C PRO A 55 1.75 -14.65 -6.73
N ALA A 56 1.54 -15.61 -5.81
CA ALA A 56 2.63 -16.30 -5.11
C ALA A 56 3.67 -16.94 -6.05
N SER A 57 3.24 -17.43 -7.21
CA SER A 57 4.12 -18.01 -8.26
C SER A 57 5.03 -16.99 -8.97
N GLU A 58 4.84 -15.70 -8.71
CA GLU A 58 5.63 -14.60 -9.27
C GLU A 58 6.52 -13.89 -8.23
N ILE A 59 6.48 -14.31 -6.96
CA ILE A 59 7.44 -13.83 -5.95
C ILE A 59 8.87 -14.15 -6.42
N GLY A 60 9.76 -13.17 -6.31
CA GLY A 60 11.14 -13.25 -6.78
C GLY A 60 11.33 -12.94 -8.27
N LYS A 61 10.27 -12.88 -9.09
CA LYS A 61 10.39 -12.48 -10.49
C LYS A 61 10.65 -10.98 -10.60
N THR A 62 11.54 -10.62 -11.52
CA THR A 62 11.87 -9.22 -11.81
C THR A 62 10.96 -8.66 -12.89
N PHE A 63 10.44 -7.48 -12.63
CA PHE A 63 9.59 -6.71 -13.55
C PHE A 63 10.27 -5.38 -13.90
N THR A 64 10.02 -4.89 -15.11
CA THR A 64 10.36 -3.53 -15.49
C THR A 64 9.37 -2.54 -14.85
N PHE A 65 9.81 -1.31 -14.58
CA PHE A 65 8.92 -0.27 -14.05
C PHE A 65 7.86 0.21 -15.06
N ASP A 66 8.24 0.36 -16.33
CA ASP A 66 7.39 0.86 -17.42
C ASP A 66 6.60 -0.23 -18.16
N GLY A 67 6.40 -1.39 -17.55
CA GLY A 67 5.58 -2.40 -18.21
C GLY A 67 4.08 -2.12 -18.11
N GLU A 68 3.34 -2.82 -18.96
CA GLU A 68 1.90 -2.66 -19.14
C GLU A 68 1.05 -3.69 -18.39
N ARG A 69 1.67 -4.66 -17.71
CA ARG A 69 0.90 -5.61 -16.89
C ARG A 69 0.25 -4.88 -15.72
N ALA A 70 -0.93 -5.34 -15.31
CA ALA A 70 -1.67 -4.79 -14.18
C ALA A 70 -0.81 -4.66 -12.89
N VAL A 71 0.04 -5.65 -12.60
CA VAL A 71 0.96 -5.61 -11.43
C VAL A 71 2.03 -4.51 -11.55
N GLN A 72 2.50 -4.23 -12.77
CA GLN A 72 3.49 -3.19 -13.05
C GLN A 72 2.85 -1.79 -12.95
N GLN A 73 1.63 -1.64 -13.46
CA GLN A 73 0.83 -0.43 -13.28
C GLN A 73 0.53 -0.18 -11.80
N ALA A 74 0.07 -1.20 -11.06
CA ALA A 74 -0.23 -1.08 -9.63
C ALA A 74 0.99 -0.66 -8.79
N TYR A 75 2.15 -1.29 -9.02
CA TYR A 75 3.40 -0.91 -8.36
C TYR A 75 3.79 0.55 -8.69
N ARG A 76 3.71 0.93 -9.97
CA ARG A 76 4.06 2.28 -10.42
C ARG A 76 3.16 3.35 -9.80
N GLU A 77 1.85 3.15 -9.78
CA GLU A 77 0.91 4.12 -9.19
C GLU A 77 1.07 4.24 -7.67
N ASN A 78 1.31 3.12 -6.98
CA ASN A 78 1.62 3.13 -5.56
C ASN A 78 2.94 3.89 -5.27
N ALA A 79 4.00 3.55 -6.01
CA ALA A 79 5.29 4.22 -5.90
C ALA A 79 5.19 5.72 -6.24
N HIS A 80 4.44 6.11 -7.27
CA HIS A 80 4.22 7.51 -7.60
C HIS A 80 3.49 8.26 -6.49
N THR A 81 2.51 7.62 -5.85
CA THR A 81 1.74 8.20 -4.74
C THR A 81 2.61 8.47 -3.52
N PHE A 82 3.47 7.52 -3.12
CA PHE A 82 4.19 7.60 -1.85
C PHE A 82 5.65 8.04 -1.97
N ASN A 83 6.32 7.85 -3.09
CA ASN A 83 7.69 8.35 -3.27
C ASN A 83 7.67 9.88 -3.41
N THR A 84 8.42 10.56 -2.55
CA THR A 84 8.59 12.02 -2.59
C THR A 84 9.78 12.45 -3.45
N SER A 85 10.70 11.52 -3.73
CA SER A 85 11.83 11.75 -4.62
C SER A 85 11.43 11.69 -6.09
N LYS A 86 12.29 12.22 -6.97
CA LYS A 86 12.17 12.04 -8.42
C LYS A 86 12.83 10.74 -8.90
N MET A 87 13.38 9.93 -7.99
CA MET A 87 14.10 8.72 -8.36
C MET A 87 13.10 7.64 -8.72
N ARG A 88 13.23 7.15 -9.96
CA ARG A 88 12.39 6.09 -10.50
C ARG A 88 13.18 4.78 -10.55
N PRO A 89 12.61 3.64 -10.14
CA PRO A 89 13.19 2.35 -10.40
C PRO A 89 13.29 2.03 -11.90
N ASP A 90 14.31 1.25 -12.25
CA ASP A 90 14.44 0.57 -13.54
C ASP A 90 13.69 -0.77 -13.49
N THR A 91 13.88 -1.50 -12.39
CA THR A 91 13.28 -2.82 -12.15
C THR A 91 12.84 -2.98 -10.69
N TRP A 92 11.95 -3.92 -10.45
CA TRP A 92 11.47 -4.28 -9.12
C TRP A 92 11.06 -5.75 -9.05
N SER A 93 11.03 -6.30 -7.83
CA SER A 93 10.50 -7.64 -7.54
C SER A 93 9.88 -7.67 -6.15
N VAL A 94 8.79 -8.43 -6.01
CA VAL A 94 8.28 -8.79 -4.68
C VAL A 94 9.20 -9.84 -4.09
N THR A 95 9.76 -9.58 -2.92
CA THR A 95 10.64 -10.51 -2.20
C THR A 95 9.88 -11.34 -1.17
N SER A 96 8.78 -10.80 -0.63
CA SER A 96 7.95 -11.50 0.34
C SER A 96 6.51 -10.99 0.29
N ILE A 97 5.57 -11.90 0.57
CA ILE A 97 4.18 -11.60 0.93
C ILE A 97 3.91 -12.40 2.19
N TRP A 98 3.41 -11.75 3.24
CA TRP A 98 3.21 -12.37 4.53
C TRP A 98 1.87 -11.98 5.15
N HIS A 99 1.38 -12.84 6.05
CA HIS A 99 0.20 -12.64 6.88
C HIS A 99 0.57 -12.93 8.33
N GLU A 100 0.23 -12.03 9.25
CA GLU A 100 0.47 -12.18 10.68
C GLU A 100 -0.68 -11.56 11.48
N GLY A 101 -1.49 -12.41 12.12
CA GLY A 101 -2.64 -11.97 12.92
C GLY A 101 -3.63 -11.14 12.10
N ASN A 102 -3.76 -9.86 12.44
CA ASN A 102 -4.61 -8.89 11.76
C ASN A 102 -3.86 -8.04 10.71
N SER A 103 -2.62 -8.40 10.42
CA SER A 103 -1.74 -7.67 9.51
C SER A 103 -1.32 -8.53 8.33
N MET A 104 -1.05 -7.87 7.23
CA MET A 104 -0.51 -8.46 6.03
C MET A 104 0.41 -7.47 5.34
N GLY A 105 1.41 -7.96 4.63
CA GLY A 105 2.36 -7.07 4.00
C GLY A 105 3.08 -7.64 2.80
N VAL A 106 3.62 -6.71 2.02
CA VAL A 106 4.40 -6.99 0.83
C VAL A 106 5.74 -6.27 0.93
N ASP A 107 6.79 -7.04 0.72
CA ASP A 107 8.16 -6.56 0.69
C ASP A 107 8.61 -6.51 -0.75
N VAL A 108 9.13 -5.36 -1.18
CA VAL A 108 9.56 -5.13 -2.55
C VAL A 108 11.01 -4.69 -2.56
N ARG A 109 11.79 -5.29 -3.45
CA ARG A 109 13.12 -4.80 -3.80
C ARG A 109 13.06 -4.12 -5.16
N SER A 110 13.53 -2.89 -5.22
CA SER A 110 13.64 -2.11 -6.45
C SER A 110 15.10 -1.76 -6.72
N ARG A 111 15.43 -1.57 -8.00
CA ARG A 111 16.74 -1.10 -8.45
C ARG A 111 16.59 0.21 -9.18
N ALA A 112 17.30 1.25 -8.75
CA ALA A 112 17.33 2.55 -9.40
C ALA A 112 18.78 3.03 -9.52
N LYS A 113 19.26 3.29 -10.73
CA LYS A 113 20.64 3.79 -10.98
C LYS A 113 21.73 2.94 -10.30
N GLY A 114 21.55 1.62 -10.31
CA GLY A 114 22.50 0.66 -9.71
C GLY A 114 22.36 0.45 -8.19
N ILE A 115 21.52 1.22 -7.50
CA ILE A 115 21.24 1.08 -6.06
C ILE A 115 20.02 0.19 -5.87
N ASN A 116 20.11 -0.75 -4.93
CA ASN A 116 18.95 -1.54 -4.50
C ASN A 116 18.27 -0.86 -3.31
N VAL A 117 16.95 -0.77 -3.36
CA VAL A 117 16.12 -0.20 -2.30
C VAL A 117 15.05 -1.23 -1.92
N SER A 118 14.98 -1.56 -0.65
CA SER A 118 13.88 -2.36 -0.09
C SER A 118 12.81 -1.42 0.44
N THR A 119 11.56 -1.70 0.10
CA THR A 119 10.36 -1.00 0.59
C THR A 119 9.37 -2.01 1.13
N TYR A 120 8.65 -1.62 2.17
CA TYR A 120 7.70 -2.46 2.87
C TYR A 120 6.35 -1.76 2.86
N SER A 121 5.29 -2.52 2.59
CA SER A 121 3.92 -2.04 2.68
C SER A 121 3.14 -2.96 3.60
N THR A 122 2.55 -2.39 4.65
CA THR A 122 1.80 -3.13 5.67
C THR A 122 0.37 -2.64 5.71
N PHE A 123 -0.55 -3.58 5.78
CA PHE A 123 -1.98 -3.38 5.93
C PHE A 123 -2.41 -4.05 7.23
N THR A 124 -2.90 -3.27 8.18
CA THR A 124 -3.32 -3.76 9.50
C THR A 124 -4.78 -3.41 9.73
N PHE A 125 -5.58 -4.42 10.07
CA PHE A 125 -7.00 -4.24 10.33
C PHE A 125 -7.29 -4.10 11.82
N LEU A 126 -7.94 -3.01 12.22
CA LEU A 126 -8.20 -2.67 13.62
C LEU A 126 -9.61 -2.12 13.79
N LEU A 127 -10.12 -2.24 15.02
CA LEU A 127 -11.31 -1.50 15.42
C LEU A 127 -10.87 -0.21 16.11
N ASN A 128 -11.51 0.91 15.80
CA ASN A 128 -11.32 2.15 16.55
C ASN A 128 -12.02 2.06 17.93
N GLU A 129 -11.91 3.14 18.73
CA GLU A 129 -12.51 3.20 20.08
C GLU A 129 -14.03 2.97 20.08
N SER A 130 -14.73 3.38 19.03
CA SER A 130 -16.18 3.16 18.84
C SER A 130 -16.52 1.83 18.18
N ARG A 131 -15.54 0.91 18.07
CA ARG A 131 -15.66 -0.40 17.39
C ARG A 131 -15.95 -0.34 15.89
N GLY A 132 -15.67 0.79 15.24
CA GLY A 132 -15.72 0.94 13.80
C GLY A 132 -14.50 0.31 13.10
N PRO A 133 -14.68 -0.41 11.97
CA PRO A 133 -13.59 -0.99 11.21
C PRO A 133 -12.65 0.07 10.60
N MET A 134 -11.34 -0.17 10.76
CA MET A 134 -10.25 0.65 10.23
C MET A 134 -9.25 -0.21 9.44
N LEU A 135 -8.72 0.36 8.37
CA LEU A 135 -7.53 -0.15 7.66
C LEU A 135 -6.38 0.81 7.90
N TYR A 136 -5.33 0.35 8.57
CA TYR A 136 -4.10 1.09 8.77
C TYR A 136 -3.13 0.69 7.66
N PHE A 137 -2.75 1.65 6.83
CA PHE A 137 -1.76 1.44 5.79
C PHE A 137 -0.47 2.17 6.15
N GLU A 138 0.66 1.46 6.08
CA GLU A 138 1.99 2.02 6.23
C GLU A 138 2.85 1.63 5.04
N THR A 139 3.68 2.56 4.61
CA THR A 139 4.80 2.27 3.72
C THR A 139 6.11 2.78 4.31
N SER A 140 7.15 1.96 4.25
CA SER A 140 8.48 2.28 4.76
C SER A 140 9.56 1.77 3.80
N ALA A 141 10.81 2.14 4.07
CA ALA A 141 11.96 1.73 3.27
C ALA A 141 13.21 1.68 4.14
N ASP A 142 14.24 0.97 3.66
CA ASP A 142 15.53 0.91 4.37
C ASP A 142 16.41 2.13 4.10
N GLY A 143 17.25 2.44 5.09
CA GLY A 143 18.33 3.41 4.96
C GLY A 143 17.86 4.80 4.56
N ILE A 144 18.61 5.46 3.67
CA ILE A 144 18.31 6.83 3.24
C ILE A 144 17.02 6.94 2.43
N ALA A 145 16.55 5.83 1.82
CA ALA A 145 15.30 5.82 1.07
C ALA A 145 14.08 6.04 1.96
N ALA A 146 14.16 5.73 3.27
CA ALA A 146 13.10 6.00 4.24
C ALA A 146 12.69 7.48 4.28
N LEU A 147 13.65 8.38 4.09
CA LEU A 147 13.41 9.84 4.06
C LEU A 147 12.63 10.29 2.82
N SER A 148 12.55 9.44 1.80
CA SER A 148 11.85 9.70 0.54
C SER A 148 10.46 9.06 0.47
N ILE A 149 9.96 8.53 1.59
CA ILE A 149 8.62 7.95 1.67
C ILE A 149 7.67 8.95 2.32
N PHE A 150 6.58 9.25 1.62
CA PHE A 150 5.50 10.07 2.14
C PHE A 150 4.73 9.27 3.19
N ARG A 151 4.56 9.89 4.36
CA ARG A 151 3.85 9.34 5.51
C ARG A 151 2.66 10.22 5.84
N SER A 152 1.64 9.67 6.52
CA SER A 152 0.48 10.47 6.94
C SER A 152 0.94 11.71 7.73
N PRO A 153 0.58 12.92 7.29
CA PRO A 153 0.92 14.16 7.99
C PRO A 153 -0.09 14.52 9.08
N ASN A 154 -1.19 13.78 9.22
CA ASN A 154 -2.25 14.10 10.18
C ASN A 154 -1.72 13.98 11.61
N SER A 155 -2.27 14.79 12.51
CA SER A 155 -1.85 14.79 13.91
C SER A 155 -2.26 13.47 14.59
N GLY A 156 -1.33 12.87 15.35
CA GLY A 156 -1.57 11.60 16.06
C GLY A 156 -1.58 10.35 15.16
N ASP A 157 -1.28 10.49 13.86
CA ASP A 157 -1.18 9.34 12.94
C ASP A 157 0.18 8.66 12.95
N ASP A 158 1.23 9.31 13.48
CA ASP A 158 2.60 8.79 13.54
C ASP A 158 3.10 8.23 12.20
N GLY A 159 2.63 8.83 11.09
CA GLY A 159 2.97 8.47 9.73
C GLY A 159 2.09 7.39 9.09
N ILE A 160 1.14 6.81 9.83
CA ILE A 160 0.24 5.74 9.39
C ILE A 160 -1.02 6.33 8.73
N PHE A 161 -1.42 5.82 7.57
CA PHE A 161 -2.66 6.19 6.91
C PHE A 161 -3.83 5.41 7.52
N LYS A 162 -4.54 6.00 8.48
CA LYS A 162 -5.67 5.37 9.18
C LYS A 162 -6.99 5.56 8.40
N ALA A 163 -7.29 4.64 7.50
CA ALA A 163 -8.49 4.69 6.67
C ALA A 163 -9.73 4.14 7.41
N LYS A 164 -10.84 4.90 7.37
CA LYS A 164 -12.13 4.55 7.97
C LYS A 164 -13.01 3.82 6.96
N LEU A 165 -13.76 2.80 7.39
CA LEU A 165 -14.80 2.21 6.57
C LEU A 165 -15.87 3.27 6.20
N ILE A 166 -16.17 3.40 4.91
CA ILE A 166 -17.20 4.32 4.39
C ILE A 166 -18.37 3.58 3.72
N SER A 167 -18.19 2.32 3.34
CA SER A 167 -19.26 1.46 2.82
C SER A 167 -18.89 -0.01 3.05
N SER A 168 -19.82 -0.82 3.55
CA SER A 168 -19.70 -2.28 3.62
C SER A 168 -20.22 -3.01 2.36
N GLN A 169 -20.80 -2.26 1.42
CA GLN A 169 -21.26 -2.78 0.13
C GLN A 169 -20.15 -2.58 -0.91
N ILE A 170 -19.79 -3.66 -1.60
CA ILE A 170 -18.79 -3.70 -2.68
C ILE A 170 -19.38 -4.41 -3.89
#